data_AF-A0A5N8YNH4-F1
#
_entry.id   AF-A0A5N8YNH4-F1
#
_cell.length_a   1.000
_cell.length_b   1.000
_cell.length_c   1.000
_cell.angle_alpha   90.00
_cell.angle_beta   90.00
_cell.angle_gamma   90.00
#
_symmetry.space_group_name_H-M   'P 1'
#
loop_
_entity.id
_entity.type
_entity.pdbx_description
1 polymer ?
#
loop_
_entity_poly.entity_id
_entity_poly.type
_entity_poly.pdbx_seq_one_letter_code
_entity_poly.pdbx_strand_id
1 'polypeptide(L)'
;TTLAKAKETRVIAEKLITHGKKGNLHHRRLAMAQVPNSRVVKKVFDDIAVRYAERAGGYTRVLKLGPRNGDAAEMAIIELV
;
A
#
# COMPACT_ATOMS: atom_id res chain seq x y z
N THR A 1 -11.01 -6.20 4.73
CA THR A 1 -10.78 -5.32 5.90
C THR A 1 -11.99 -4.40 6.06
N THR A 2 -12.08 -3.58 7.12
CA THR A 2 -13.15 -2.56 7.18
C THR A 2 -12.83 -1.39 6.25
N LEU A 3 -13.84 -0.63 5.81
CA LEU A 3 -13.65 0.50 4.91
C LEU A 3 -12.68 1.54 5.49
N ALA A 4 -12.81 1.84 6.78
CA ALA A 4 -11.91 2.76 7.48
C ALA A 4 -10.45 2.27 7.42
N LYS A 5 -10.22 1.00 7.78
CA LYS A 5 -8.87 0.39 7.72
C LYS A 5 -8.30 0.34 6.30
N ALA A 6 -9.15 0.10 5.29
CA ALA A 6 -8.72 0.14 3.89
C ALA A 6 -8.24 1.54 3.48
N LYS A 7 -8.98 2.60 3.87
CA LYS A 7 -8.60 3.99 3.58
C LYS A 7 -7.28 4.37 4.23
N GLU A 8 -7.07 3.97 5.48
CA GLU A 8 -5.79 4.20 6.18
C GLU A 8 -4.63 3.44 5.54
N THR A 9 -4.86 2.17 5.19
CA THR A 9 -3.83 1.33 4.57
C THR A 9 -3.40 1.89 3.21
N ARG A 10 -4.33 2.46 2.44
CA ARG A 10 -4.04 3.15 1.17
C ARG A 10 -2.97 4.23 1.35
N VAL A 11 -3.12 5.10 2.35
CA VAL A 11 -2.18 6.22 2.56
C VAL A 11 -0.75 5.72 2.78
N ILE A 12 -0.59 4.66 3.56
CA ILE A 12 0.72 4.06 3.85
C ILE A 12 1.28 3.35 2.61
N ALA A 13 0.47 2.54 1.92
CA ALA A 13 0.88 1.80 0.74
C ALA A 13 1.32 2.72 -0.41
N GLU A 14 0.58 3.81 -0.66
CA GLU A 14 0.90 4.81 -1.69
C GLU A 14 2.28 5.45 -1.43
N LYS A 15 2.55 5.83 -0.18
CA LYS A 15 3.85 6.40 0.23
C LYS A 15 4.99 5.40 0.06
N LEU A 16 4.78 4.15 0.45
CA LEU A 16 5.80 3.10 0.36
C LEU A 16 6.21 2.83 -1.10
N ILE A 17 5.23 2.74 -2.01
CA ILE A 17 5.49 2.56 -3.45
C ILE A 17 6.20 3.79 -4.03
N THR A 18 5.80 4.99 -3.60
CA THR A 18 6.45 6.25 -4.02
C THR A 18 7.93 6.30 -3.57
N HIS A 19 8.24 5.84 -2.35
CA HIS A 19 9.61 5.67 -1.88
C HIS A 19 10.37 4.63 -2.71
N GLY A 20 9.72 3.51 -3.05
CA GLY A 20 10.25 2.48 -3.93
C GLY A 20 10.69 3.04 -5.28
N LYS A 21 9.84 3.83 -5.94
CA LYS A 21 10.14 4.46 -7.24
C LYS A 21 11.37 5.38 -7.23
N LYS A 22 11.67 6.02 -6.10
CA LYS A 22 12.86 6.88 -5.97
C LYS A 22 14.15 6.08 -5.76
N GLY A 23 14.07 4.84 -5.28
CA GLY A 23 15.17 3.86 -5.28
C GLY A 23 16.39 4.12 -4.37
N ASN A 24 16.57 5.32 -3.81
CA ASN A 24 17.77 5.65 -3.05
C ASN A 24 17.80 5.05 -1.61
N LEU A 25 18.99 5.01 -1.01
CA LEU A 25 19.23 4.46 0.33
C LEU A 25 18.41 5.17 1.42
N HIS A 26 18.26 6.49 1.30
CA HIS A 26 17.46 7.29 2.24
C HIS A 26 15.99 6.86 2.24
N HIS A 27 15.38 6.69 1.07
CA HIS A 27 14.01 6.21 0.94
C HIS A 27 13.84 4.77 1.38
N ARG A 28 14.85 3.91 1.16
CA ARG A 28 14.84 2.56 1.70
C ARG A 28 14.86 2.56 3.24
N ARG A 29 15.61 3.45 3.89
CA ARG A 29 15.61 3.62 5.36
C ARG A 29 14.27 4.14 5.88
N LEU A 30 13.68 5.14 5.22
CA LEU A 30 12.35 5.65 5.56
C LEU A 30 11.26 4.57 5.44
N ALA A 31 11.31 3.77 4.37
CA ALA A 31 10.42 2.64 4.18
C ALA A 31 10.55 1.59 5.29
N MET A 32 11.80 1.27 5.69
CA MET A 32 12.08 0.33 6.77
C MET A 32 11.60 0.83 8.15
N ALA A 33 11.63 2.15 8.38
CA ALA A 33 11.14 2.75 9.61
C ALA A 33 9.60 2.66 9.73
N GLN A 34 8.88 2.73 8.60
CA GLN A 34 7.43 2.57 8.57
C GLN A 34 6.98 1.11 8.60
N VAL A 35 7.67 0.26 7.83
CA VAL A 35 7.38 -1.18 7.75
C VAL A 35 8.69 -1.93 8.05
N PRO A 36 8.91 -2.36 9.30
CA PRO A 36 10.15 -3.01 9.74
C PRO A 36 10.22 -4.46 9.26
N ASN A 37 10.12 -4.67 7.95
CA ASN A 37 10.23 -5.97 7.30
C ASN A 37 11.05 -5.83 6.01
N SER A 38 12.30 -6.29 6.07
CA SER A 38 13.25 -6.19 4.97
C SER A 38 12.81 -6.93 3.71
N ARG A 39 12.09 -8.05 3.84
CA ARG A 39 11.57 -8.81 2.69
C ARG A 39 10.49 -8.03 1.95
N VAL A 40 9.59 -7.38 2.69
CA VAL A 40 8.52 -6.56 2.10
C VAL A 40 9.11 -5.33 1.41
N VAL A 41 10.01 -4.61 2.08
CA VAL A 41 10.63 -3.41 1.49
C VAL A 41 11.45 -3.77 0.27
N LYS A 42 12.20 -4.89 0.29
CA LYS A 42 12.90 -5.37 -0.90
C LYS A 42 11.93 -5.62 -2.06
N LYS A 43 10.84 -6.37 -1.83
CA LYS A 43 9.82 -6.64 -2.87
C LYS A 43 9.20 -5.36 -3.44
N VAL A 44 8.95 -4.36 -2.61
CA VAL A 44 8.37 -3.09 -3.08
C VAL A 44 9.34 -2.33 -3.98
N PHE A 45 10.62 -2.28 -3.63
CA PHE A 45 11.64 -1.55 -4.40
C PHE A 45 12.03 -2.28 -5.68
N ASP A 46 12.10 -3.60 -5.64
CA ASP A 46 12.62 -4.40 -6.76
C ASP A 46 11.50 -4.74 -7.77
N ASP A 47 10.31 -5.13 -7.32
CA ASP A 47 9.23 -5.60 -8.21
C ASP A 47 8.14 -4.53 -8.43
N ILE A 48 7.60 -3.99 -7.33
CA ILE A 48 6.38 -3.15 -7.38
C ILE A 48 6.69 -1.75 -7.93
N ALA A 49 7.85 -1.19 -7.58
CA ALA A 49 8.28 0.11 -8.09
C ALA A 49 8.45 0.08 -9.62
N VAL A 50 9.01 -1.01 -10.16
CA VAL A 50 9.17 -1.21 -11.61
C VAL A 50 7.82 -1.33 -12.29
N ARG A 51 6.89 -2.11 -11.72
CA ARG A 51 5.51 -2.25 -12.24
C ARG A 51 4.79 -0.89 -12.35
N TYR A 52 5.05 0.04 -11.44
CA TYR A 52 4.40 1.34 -11.39
C TYR A 52 5.28 2.52 -11.83
N ALA A 53 6.35 2.27 -12.59
CA ALA A 53 7.30 3.27 -13.04
C ALA A 53 6.60 4.46 -13.74
N GLU A 54 5.68 4.19 -14.66
CA GLU A 54 4.99 5.21 -15.46
C GLU A 54 3.76 5.83 -14.77
N ARG A 55 3.27 5.24 -13.67
CA ARG A 55 2.05 5.71 -13.00
C ARG A 55 2.36 6.80 -11.98
N ALA A 56 1.71 7.96 -12.11
CA ALA A 56 1.82 9.09 -11.19
C ALA A 56 0.79 9.00 -10.03
N GLY A 57 0.90 7.97 -9.18
CA GLY A 57 0.03 7.78 -8.00
C GLY A 57 -1.23 6.94 -8.26
N GLY A 58 -2.02 6.68 -7.21
CA GLY A 58 -3.22 5.84 -7.33
C GLY A 58 -2.86 4.37 -7.57
N TYR A 59 -1.92 3.85 -6.78
CA TYR A 59 -1.44 2.48 -6.90
C TYR A 59 -2.38 1.46 -6.27
N THR A 60 -3.33 1.92 -5.45
CA THR A 60 -4.29 1.07 -4.75
C THR A 60 -5.74 1.36 -5.14
N ARG A 61 -6.55 0.31 -5.19
CA ARG A 61 -8.00 0.38 -5.34
C ARG A 61 -8.67 -0.14 -4.08
N VAL A 62 -9.75 0.52 -3.67
CA VAL A 62 -10.59 0.05 -2.55
C VAL A 62 -11.98 -0.27 -3.10
N LEU A 63 -12.38 -1.53 -2.99
CA LEU A 63 -13.68 -2.05 -3.44
C LEU A 63 -14.56 -2.27 -2.22
N LYS A 64 -15.76 -1.69 -2.20
CA LYS A 64 -16.75 -1.89 -1.12
C LYS A 64 -17.48 -3.22 -1.35
N LEU A 65 -17.69 -3.98 -0.28
CA LEU A 65 -18.34 -5.30 -0.33
C LEU A 65 -19.71 -5.35 0.35
N GLY A 66 -20.10 -4.30 1.07
CA GLY A 66 -21.29 -4.29 1.93
C GLY A 66 -20.96 -4.49 3.41
N PRO A 67 -21.97 -4.41 4.30
CA PRO A 67 -21.78 -4.57 5.74
C PRO A 67 -21.55 -6.03 6.13
N ARG A 68 -20.73 -6.26 7.15
CA ARG A 68 -20.49 -7.58 7.73
C ARG A 68 -21.65 -8.03 8.61
N ASN A 69 -22.03 -9.30 8.49
CA ASN A 69 -23.02 -9.91 9.40
C ASN A 69 -22.46 -9.99 10.82
N GLY A 70 -23.24 -9.50 11.80
CA GLY A 70 -22.88 -9.45 13.21
C GLY A 70 -22.75 -8.02 13.72
N ASP A 71 -21.69 -7.31 13.31
CA ASP A 71 -21.38 -5.95 13.79
C ASP A 71 -21.74 -4.83 12.79
N ALA A 72 -22.34 -5.19 11.65
CA ALA A 72 -22.71 -4.27 10.57
C ALA A 72 -21.55 -3.40 10.06
N ALA A 73 -20.29 -3.79 10.30
CA ALA A 73 -19.14 -3.00 9.89
C ALA A 73 -19.02 -2.96 8.37
N GLU A 74 -18.84 -1.77 7.79
CA GLU A 74 -18.63 -1.61 6.35
C GLU A 74 -17.34 -2.31 5.92
N MET A 75 -17.45 -3.29 5.03
CA MET A 75 -16.30 -4.06 4.54
C MET A 75 -15.79 -3.54 3.21
N ALA A 76 -14.48 -3.65 3.03
CA ALA A 76 -13.81 -3.34 1.79
C ALA A 76 -12.60 -4.26 1.54
N ILE A 77 -12.34 -4.51 0.27
CA ILE A 77 -11.10 -5.10 -0.24
C ILE A 77 -10.18 -3.96 -0.69
N ILE A 78 -8.89 -4.09 -0.40
CA ILE A 78 -7.84 -3.20 -0.92
C ILE A 78 -6.89 -4.02 -1.80
N GLU A 79 -6.63 -3.53 -3.00
CA GLU A 79 -5.82 -4.21 -4.01
C GLU A 79 -4.83 -3.25 -4.65
N LEU A 80 -3.72 -3.79 -5.15
CA LEU A 80 -2.77 -3.08 -6.01
C LEU A 80 -3.27 -3.17 -7.45
N VAL A 81 -3.28 -2.05 -8.17
CA VAL A 81 -3.90 -1.92 -9.51
C VAL A 81 -2.92 -2.18 -10.64
#